data_AF-A0A223SCH9-F1
#
_entry.id   AF-A0A223SCH9-F1
#
_cell.length_a   1.000
_cell.length_b   1.000
_cell.length_c   1.000
_cell.angle_alpha   90.00
_cell.angle_beta   90.00
_cell.angle_gamma   90.00
#
_symmetry.space_group_name_H-M   'P 1'
#
loop_
_entity.id
_entity.type
_entity.pdbx_description
1 polymer ?
#
loop_
_entity_poly.entity_id
_entity_poly.type
_entity_poly.pdbx_seq_one_letter_code
_entity_poly.pdbx_strand_id
1 'polypeptide(L)'
;MTIVEFLSARLAEAEQAAYEASPATGGPPRALADVEAKRRILHGYNHAYRSCVHTLEHCGRAESNGAWSALHTWRRAVECLAAIYDDHPDYDPSWKVGAT
;
A
#
# COMPACT_ATOMS: atom_id res chain seq x y z
N MET A 1 -5.66 -9.79 9.36
CA MET A 1 -5.43 -9.17 8.04
C MET A 1 -4.33 -8.14 8.18
N THR A 2 -3.40 -8.06 7.23
CA THR A 2 -2.36 -7.03 7.18
C THR A 2 -2.85 -5.78 6.45
N ILE A 3 -2.20 -4.63 6.67
CA ILE A 3 -2.52 -3.39 5.94
C ILE A 3 -2.40 -3.54 4.41
N VAL A 4 -1.46 -4.37 3.94
CA VAL A 4 -1.26 -4.67 2.52
C VAL A 4 -2.41 -5.50 1.97
N GLU A 5 -2.79 -6.58 2.67
CA GLU A 5 -3.93 -7.41 2.28
C GLU A 5 -5.24 -6.60 2.22
N PHE A 6 -5.46 -5.77 3.24
CA PHE A 6 -6.61 -4.88 3.30
C PHE A 6 -6.66 -3.91 2.11
N LEU A 7 -5.56 -3.18 1.86
CA LEU A 7 -5.50 -2.24 0.74
C LEU A 7 -5.59 -2.95 -0.61
N SER A 8 -5.00 -4.12 -0.77
CA SER A 8 -5.14 -4.93 -1.99
C SER A 8 -6.60 -5.30 -2.25
N ALA A 9 -7.36 -5.69 -1.23
CA ALA A 9 -8.78 -5.99 -1.36
C ALA A 9 -9.59 -4.73 -1.75
N ARG A 10 -9.37 -3.59 -1.05
CA ARG A 10 -10.07 -2.34 -1.35
C ARG A 10 -9.76 -1.79 -2.74
N LEU A 11 -8.53 -1.97 -3.23
CA LEU A 11 -8.16 -1.58 -4.59
C LEU A 11 -8.79 -2.49 -5.65
N ALA A 12 -8.94 -3.78 -5.39
CA ALA A 12 -9.67 -4.69 -6.27
C ALA A 12 -11.15 -4.34 -6.36
N GLU A 13 -11.78 -4.00 -5.23
CA GLU A 13 -13.17 -3.52 -5.19
C GLU A 13 -13.33 -2.20 -5.95
N ALA A 14 -12.40 -1.25 -5.77
CA ALA A 14 -12.44 0.03 -6.48
C ALA A 14 -12.29 -0.14 -8.00
N GLU A 15 -11.43 -1.07 -8.43
CA GLU A 15 -11.29 -1.44 -9.84
C GLU A 15 -12.57 -2.07 -10.40
N GLN A 16 -13.16 -3.02 -9.67
CA GLN A 16 -14.41 -3.66 -10.06
C GLN A 16 -15.56 -2.63 -10.17
N ALA A 17 -15.70 -1.74 -9.20
CA ALA A 17 -16.68 -0.66 -9.22
C ALA A 17 -16.45 0.30 -10.41
N ALA A 18 -15.19 0.58 -10.76
CA ALA A 18 -14.88 1.37 -11.94
C ALA A 18 -15.33 0.67 -13.24
N TYR A 19 -15.09 -0.64 -13.36
CA TYR A 19 -15.57 -1.43 -14.51
C TYR A 19 -17.10 -1.43 -14.61
N GLU A 20 -17.79 -1.63 -13.49
CA GLU A 20 -19.26 -1.66 -13.42
C GLU A 20 -19.89 -0.30 -13.74
N ALA A 21 -19.24 0.81 -13.40
CA ALA A 21 -19.73 2.16 -13.70
C ALA A 21 -19.71 2.49 -15.20
N SER A 22 -18.89 1.81 -16.01
CA SER A 22 -18.89 2.00 -17.47
C SER A 22 -18.53 0.71 -18.21
N PRO A 23 -19.44 -0.28 -18.25
CA PRO A 23 -19.14 -1.62 -18.79
C PRO A 23 -18.74 -1.57 -20.28
N ALA A 24 -19.31 -0.64 -21.05
CA ALA A 24 -19.05 -0.48 -22.48
C ALA A 24 -17.63 0.02 -22.80
N THR A 25 -17.00 0.77 -21.88
CA THR A 25 -15.66 1.34 -22.07
C THR A 25 -14.60 0.66 -21.20
N GLY A 26 -14.99 -0.32 -20.39
CA GLY A 26 -14.13 -0.91 -19.38
C GLY A 26 -13.80 0.04 -18.23
N GLY A 27 -14.72 0.95 -17.88
CA GLY A 27 -14.58 1.86 -16.74
C GLY A 27 -13.99 3.24 -17.08
N PRO A 28 -14.11 4.23 -16.17
CA PRO A 28 -13.54 5.56 -16.36
C PRO A 28 -11.99 5.52 -16.32
N PRO A 29 -11.27 6.02 -17.36
CA PRO A 29 -9.82 5.92 -17.43
C PRO A 29 -9.08 6.50 -16.21
N ARG A 30 -9.60 7.60 -15.65
CA ARG A 30 -9.03 8.24 -14.46
C ARG A 30 -9.15 7.36 -13.21
N ALA A 31 -10.23 6.60 -13.06
CA ALA A 31 -10.44 5.73 -11.89
C ALA A 31 -9.47 4.54 -11.91
N LEU A 32 -9.30 3.90 -13.07
CA LEU A 32 -8.32 2.83 -13.24
C LEU A 32 -6.88 3.32 -13.06
N ALA A 33 -6.55 4.52 -13.56
CA ALA A 33 -5.24 5.13 -13.36
C ALA A 33 -4.93 5.40 -11.88
N ASP A 34 -5.94 5.79 -11.08
CA ASP A 34 -5.81 5.97 -9.63
C ASP A 34 -5.53 4.64 -8.91
N VAL A 35 -6.28 3.58 -9.24
CA VAL A 35 -6.04 2.23 -8.71
C VAL A 35 -4.62 1.76 -9.02
N GLU A 36 -4.19 1.91 -10.28
CA GLU A 36 -2.86 1.52 -10.72
C GLU A 36 -1.75 2.31 -10.00
N ALA A 37 -1.93 3.62 -9.81
CA ALA A 37 -0.98 4.43 -9.05
C ALA A 37 -0.86 3.93 -7.59
N LYS A 38 -1.98 3.60 -6.93
CA LYS A 38 -1.98 3.07 -5.57
C LYS A 38 -1.37 1.65 -5.49
N ARG A 39 -1.57 0.81 -6.50
CA ARG A 39 -0.88 -0.50 -6.63
C ARG A 39 0.63 -0.34 -6.69
N ARG A 40 1.14 0.64 -7.43
CA ARG A 40 2.59 0.91 -7.48
C ARG A 40 3.17 1.29 -6.11
N ILE A 41 2.41 2.02 -5.29
CA ILE A 41 2.82 2.33 -3.91
C ILE A 41 2.91 1.05 -3.06
N LEU A 42 1.91 0.17 -3.13
CA LEU A 42 1.96 -1.13 -2.44
C LEU A 42 3.13 -2.01 -2.92
N HIS A 43 3.41 -2.01 -4.22
CA HIS A 43 4.58 -2.71 -4.77
C HIS A 43 5.89 -2.11 -4.27
N GLY A 44 6.00 -0.79 -4.21
CA GLY A 44 7.16 -0.09 -3.64
C GLY A 44 7.40 -0.45 -2.17
N TYR A 45 6.33 -0.51 -1.37
CA TYR A 45 6.40 -0.96 0.02
C TYR A 45 6.87 -2.42 0.14
N ASN A 46 6.26 -3.35 -0.60
CA ASN A 46 6.64 -4.75 -0.58
C ASN A 46 8.09 -4.97 -1.02
N HIS A 47 8.55 -4.21 -2.03
CA HIS A 47 9.94 -4.23 -2.47
C HIS A 47 10.89 -3.72 -1.38
N ALA A 48 10.57 -2.58 -0.75
CA ALA A 48 11.38 -2.03 0.34
C ALA A 48 11.42 -2.96 1.56
N TYR A 49 10.31 -3.62 1.88
CA TYR A 49 10.25 -4.61 2.95
C TYR A 49 11.19 -5.79 2.68
N ARG A 50 11.11 -6.38 1.48
CA ARG A 50 12.01 -7.49 1.07
C ARG A 50 13.48 -7.07 1.07
N SER A 51 13.78 -5.87 0.57
CA SER A 51 15.14 -5.32 0.58
C SER A 51 15.67 -5.12 1.99
N CYS A 52 14.84 -4.60 2.91
CA CYS A 52 15.20 -4.43 4.32
C CYS A 52 15.49 -5.77 5.00
N VAL A 53 14.62 -6.78 4.86
CA VAL A 53 14.84 -8.13 5.40
C VAL A 53 16.14 -8.73 4.86
N HIS A 54 16.35 -8.69 3.55
CA HIS A 54 17.57 -9.20 2.92
C HIS A 54 18.84 -8.52 3.47
N THR A 55 18.80 -7.20 3.64
CA THR A 55 19.93 -6.40 4.13
C THR A 55 20.24 -6.72 5.59
N LEU A 56 19.22 -6.91 6.42
CA LEU A 56 19.39 -7.32 7.82
C LEU A 56 20.05 -8.70 7.96
N GLU A 57 19.76 -9.61 7.04
CA GLU A 57 20.30 -10.97 7.05
C GLU A 57 21.74 -11.05 6.52
N HIS A 58 22.13 -10.18 5.58
CA HIS A 58 23.35 -10.38 4.78
C HIS A 58 24.34 -9.20 4.80
N CYS A 59 23.96 -8.02 5.32
CA CYS A 59 24.74 -6.80 5.16
C CYS A 59 25.14 -6.14 6.50
N GLY A 60 26.03 -5.14 6.40
CA GLY A 60 26.48 -4.35 7.54
C GLY A 60 25.46 -3.31 8.03
N ARG A 61 25.72 -2.74 9.22
CA ARG A 61 24.84 -1.78 9.92
C ARG A 61 24.48 -0.52 9.12
N ALA A 62 25.40 0.00 8.30
CA ALA A 62 25.16 1.21 7.52
C ALA A 62 24.15 1.01 6.38
N GLU A 63 24.28 -0.09 5.63
CA GLU A 63 23.33 -0.48 4.57
C GLU A 63 21.96 -0.79 5.16
N SER A 64 21.94 -1.45 6.32
CA SER A 64 20.71 -1.70 7.08
C SER A 64 19.96 -0.40 7.39
N ASN A 65 20.65 0.67 7.80
CA ASN A 65 20.01 1.94 8.15
C ASN A 65 19.33 2.61 6.94
N GLY A 66 19.95 2.53 5.75
CA GLY A 66 19.34 3.04 4.51
C GLY A 66 18.07 2.27 4.14
N ALA A 67 18.11 0.94 4.23
CA ALA A 67 16.96 0.09 3.95
C ALA A 67 15.80 0.32 4.96
N TRP A 68 16.11 0.51 6.24
CA TRP A 68 15.14 0.88 7.27
C TRP A 68 14.45 2.21 6.99
N SER A 69 15.21 3.24 6.60
CA SER A 69 14.66 4.56 6.26
C SER A 69 13.72 4.47 5.06
N ALA A 70 14.13 3.78 4.00
CA ALA A 70 13.28 3.60 2.82
C ALA A 70 11.98 2.85 3.17
N LEU A 71 12.07 1.79 3.97
CA LEU A 71 10.90 1.05 4.44
C LEU A 71 9.94 1.93 5.25
N HIS A 72 10.46 2.81 6.13
CA HIS A 72 9.62 3.74 6.89
C HIS A 72 8.90 4.75 5.99
N THR A 73 9.57 5.28 4.96
CA THR A 73 8.92 6.19 4.00
C THR A 73 7.77 5.52 3.28
N TRP A 74 7.98 4.30 2.77
CA TRP A 74 6.91 3.54 2.13
C TRP A 74 5.80 3.15 3.10
N ARG A 75 6.15 2.78 4.34
CA ARG A 75 5.16 2.46 5.37
C ARG A 75 4.22 3.63 5.63
N ARG A 76 4.75 4.85 5.76
CA ARG A 76 3.93 6.06 5.93
C ARG A 76 3.00 6.29 4.74
N ALA A 77 3.46 6.05 3.52
CA ALA A 77 2.61 6.18 2.33
C ALA A 77 1.44 5.19 2.37
N VAL A 78 1.69 3.94 2.77
CA VAL A 78 0.66 2.90 2.91
C VAL A 78 -0.32 3.22 4.04
N GLU A 79 0.15 3.73 5.19
CA GLU A 79 -0.70 4.20 6.30
C GLU A 79 -1.62 5.36 5.86
N CYS A 80 -1.10 6.32 5.09
CA CYS A 80 -1.92 7.39 4.50
C CYS A 80 -2.97 6.85 3.52
N LEU A 81 -2.66 5.81 2.73
CA LEU A 81 -3.65 5.18 1.85
C LEU A 81 -4.73 4.46 2.66
N ALA A 82 -4.38 3.80 3.77
CA ALA A 82 -5.34 3.11 4.61
C ALA A 82 -6.24 4.07 5.39
N ALA A 83 -5.76 5.27 5.72
CA ALA A 83 -6.48 6.26 6.51
C ALA A 83 -7.83 6.70 5.91
N ILE A 84 -8.05 6.53 4.60
CA ILE A 84 -9.35 6.85 3.97
C ILE A 84 -10.45 5.86 4.33
N TYR A 85 -10.10 4.75 4.99
CA TYR A 85 -11.00 3.67 5.37
C TYR A 85 -11.10 3.54 6.89
N ASP A 86 -10.89 4.61 7.66
CA ASP A 86 -10.88 4.56 9.14
C ASP A 86 -12.24 4.20 9.76
N ASP A 87 -13.31 4.33 8.98
CA ASP A 87 -14.69 3.93 9.28
C ASP A 87 -15.03 2.50 8.81
N HIS A 88 -14.12 1.83 8.11
CA HIS A 88 -14.35 0.49 7.58
C HIS A 88 -14.25 -0.56 8.70
N PRO A 89 -15.15 -1.56 8.79
CA PRO A 89 -15.17 -2.54 9.88
C PRO A 89 -13.88 -3.38 10.00
N ASP A 90 -13.25 -3.68 8.86
CA ASP A 90 -11.97 -4.41 8.81
C ASP A 90 -10.72 -3.52 8.98
N TYR A 91 -10.89 -2.21 9.17
CA TYR A 91 -9.75 -1.32 9.40
C TYR A 91 -9.17 -1.56 10.81
N ASP A 92 -7.87 -1.75 10.89
CA ASP A 92 -7.17 -1.88 12.16
C ASP A 92 -6.69 -0.50 12.64
N PRO A 93 -7.13 -0.01 13.83
CA PRO A 93 -6.71 1.28 14.37
C PRO A 93 -5.19 1.43 14.55
N SER A 94 -4.43 0.34 14.62
CA SER A 94 -2.95 0.37 14.68
C SER A 94 -2.31 0.90 13.39
N TRP A 95 -3.06 1.02 12.30
CA TRP A 95 -2.58 1.56 11.02
C TRP A 95 -2.69 3.09 10.94
N LYS A 96 -3.18 3.76 11.98
CA LYS A 96 -3.26 5.22 12.01
C LYS A 96 -1.87 5.85 11.89
N VAL A 97 -1.77 6.88 11.04
CA VAL A 97 -0.52 7.62 10.82
C VAL A 97 0.00 8.15 12.16
N GLY A 98 1.21 7.73 12.56
CA GLY A 98 1.80 8.12 13.84
C GLY A 98 1.40 7.25 15.04
N ALA A 99 0.82 6.06 14.82
CA ALA A 99 0.70 5.01 15.83
C ALA A 99 2.08 4.36 16.10
N THR A 100 3.03 5.15 16.59
CA THR A 100 4.32 4.73 17.15
C THR A 100 4.77 5.76 18.16
#